data_AF-A0A7S3M7A3-F1
#
_entry.id   AF-A0A7S3M7A3-F1
#
_cell.length_a   1.000
_cell.length_b   1.000
_cell.length_c   1.000
_cell.angle_alpha   90.00
_cell.angle_beta   90.00
_cell.angle_gamma   90.00
#
_symmetry.space_group_name_H-M   'P 1'
#
loop_
_entity.id
_entity.type
_entity.pdbx_description
1 polymer ?
#
loop_
_entity_poly.entity_id
_entity_poly.type
_entity_poly.pdbx_seq_one_letter_code
_entity_poly.pdbx_strand_id
1 'polypeptide(L)'
;RMQAKDALDRYIFFFERFMEHDRAMKLTVKEEAELEKQVPQLHDDYNFDVTELHFLYEALRQVRSCRLGLKWSYVYGYYLEESKDSGSEKNLFEYLQRNLEEKNDLLHEMLEKELQIFLKREKDSGEESLPKEVVQKQFMEFRSKVTNFTNVTQKFLTQILQDLGSEEKLTQTRTTLSSGSHS
;
A
#
# COMPACT_ATOMS: atom_id res chain seq x y z
N ARG A 1 37.71 7.81 -0.69
CA ARG A 1 36.93 8.47 0.39
C ARG A 1 35.51 8.80 -0.07
N MET A 2 35.30 9.42 -1.23
CA MET A 2 33.97 9.71 -1.77
C MET A 2 33.14 8.45 -2.06
N GLN A 3 33.71 7.46 -2.77
CA GLN A 3 33.03 6.19 -3.10
C GLN A 3 32.54 5.37 -1.89
N ALA A 4 33.29 5.37 -0.78
CA ALA A 4 32.89 4.66 0.44
C ALA A 4 31.77 5.40 1.20
N LYS A 5 31.72 6.74 1.07
CA LYS A 5 30.65 7.56 1.63
C LYS A 5 29.37 7.37 0.82
N ASP A 6 29.46 7.44 -0.51
CA ASP A 6 28.30 7.29 -1.40
C ASP A 6 27.64 5.90 -1.26
N ALA A 7 28.46 4.84 -1.12
CA ALA A 7 27.95 3.48 -0.88
C ALA A 7 27.23 3.35 0.49
N LEU A 8 27.74 4.03 1.52
CA LEU A 8 27.13 4.04 2.84
C LEU A 8 25.82 4.84 2.85
N ASP A 9 25.81 6.04 2.25
CA ASP A 9 24.63 6.89 2.16
C ASP A 9 23.49 6.16 1.41
N ARG A 10 23.82 5.44 0.34
CA ARG A 10 22.87 4.57 -0.37
C ARG A 10 22.33 3.46 0.53
N TYR A 11 23.21 2.73 1.22
CA TYR A 11 22.76 1.68 2.15
C TYR A 11 21.81 2.22 3.22
N ILE A 12 22.13 3.37 3.80
CA ILE A 12 21.30 4.03 4.82
C ILE A 12 19.92 4.33 4.25
N PHE A 13 19.82 4.93 3.06
CA PHE A 13 18.55 5.24 2.41
C PHE A 13 17.64 4.00 2.28
N PHE A 14 18.14 2.91 1.68
CA PHE A 14 17.33 1.71 1.49
C PHE A 14 16.99 1.01 2.82
N PHE A 15 17.92 1.02 3.77
CA PHE A 15 17.71 0.44 5.10
C PHE A 15 16.64 1.21 5.90
N GLU A 16 16.66 2.54 5.85
CA GLU A 16 15.65 3.38 6.53
C GLU A 16 14.25 3.07 5.98
N ARG A 17 14.09 3.04 4.66
CA ARG A 17 12.81 2.71 4.01
C ARG A 17 12.31 1.30 4.33
N PHE A 18 13.21 0.31 4.32
CA PHE A 18 12.90 -1.04 4.77
C PHE A 18 12.34 -1.05 6.21
N MET A 19 13.02 -0.35 7.11
CA MET A 19 12.64 -0.31 8.53
C MET A 19 11.36 0.49 8.78
N GLU A 20 11.13 1.57 8.02
CA GLU A 20 9.87 2.32 8.05
C GLU A 20 8.68 1.42 7.70
N HIS A 21 8.77 0.69 6.58
CA HIS A 21 7.71 -0.23 6.18
C HIS A 21 7.52 -1.41 7.15
N ASP A 22 8.61 -1.95 7.72
CA ASP A 22 8.51 -3.01 8.75
C ASP A 22 7.75 -2.53 10.00
N ARG A 23 8.05 -1.32 10.48
CA ARG A 23 7.37 -0.72 11.64
C ARG A 23 5.91 -0.42 11.32
N ALA A 24 5.63 0.20 10.17
CA ALA A 24 4.27 0.51 9.73
C ALA A 24 3.43 -0.77 9.56
N MET A 25 3.98 -1.83 8.97
CA MET A 25 3.32 -3.13 8.87
C MET A 25 2.96 -3.70 10.25
N LYS A 26 3.87 -3.64 11.23
CA LYS A 26 3.60 -4.10 12.61
C LYS A 26 2.52 -3.26 13.30
N LEU A 27 2.44 -1.96 13.01
CA LEU A 27 1.39 -1.09 13.53
C LEU A 27 0.01 -1.54 13.03
N THR A 28 -0.13 -1.92 11.76
CA THR A 28 -1.42 -2.40 11.21
C THR A 28 -2.00 -3.62 11.93
N VAL A 29 -1.18 -4.43 12.61
CA VAL A 29 -1.67 -5.56 13.43
C VAL A 29 -2.42 -5.06 14.66
N LYS A 30 -1.91 -3.99 15.28
CA LYS A 30 -2.57 -3.36 16.42
C LYS A 30 -3.83 -2.61 16.00
N GLU A 31 -3.78 -1.95 14.84
CA GLU A 31 -4.94 -1.26 14.27
C GLU A 31 -6.07 -2.25 13.92
N GLU A 32 -5.75 -3.46 13.44
CA GLU A 32 -6.77 -4.46 13.14
C GLU A 32 -7.49 -4.92 14.42
N ALA A 33 -6.74 -5.14 15.50
CA ALA A 33 -7.32 -5.47 16.82
C ALA A 33 -8.14 -4.32 17.42
N GLU A 34 -7.83 -3.06 17.07
CA GLU A 34 -8.64 -1.92 17.49
C GLU A 34 -9.90 -1.78 16.62
N LEU A 35 -9.79 -2.05 15.32
CA LEU A 35 -10.91 -2.08 14.40
C LEU A 35 -11.96 -3.12 14.81
N GLU A 36 -11.55 -4.27 15.34
CA GLU A 36 -12.44 -5.29 15.94
C GLU A 36 -13.35 -4.74 17.05
N LYS A 37 -12.91 -3.70 17.77
CA LYS A 37 -13.73 -3.04 18.80
C LYS A 37 -14.59 -1.91 18.23
N GLN A 38 -14.15 -1.30 17.14
CA GLN A 38 -14.84 -0.17 16.49
C GLN A 38 -16.00 -0.62 15.61
N VAL A 39 -15.92 -1.80 14.99
CA VAL A 39 -16.98 -2.33 14.11
C VAL A 39 -18.32 -2.53 14.85
N PRO A 40 -18.38 -3.14 16.05
CA PRO A 40 -19.61 -3.19 16.83
C PRO A 40 -20.17 -1.80 17.14
N GLN A 41 -19.32 -0.82 17.46
CA GLN A 41 -19.75 0.56 17.71
C GLN A 41 -20.44 1.15 16.46
N LEU A 42 -19.87 0.96 15.27
CA LEU A 42 -20.50 1.43 14.02
C LEU A 42 -21.84 0.75 13.72
N HIS A 43 -21.98 -0.52 14.11
CA HIS A 43 -23.26 -1.24 14.02
C HIS A 43 -24.29 -0.62 14.97
N ASP A 44 -23.93 -0.40 16.23
CA ASP A 44 -24.84 0.12 17.25
C ASP A 44 -25.26 1.58 16.94
N ASP A 45 -24.31 2.42 16.53
CA ASP A 45 -24.54 3.86 16.29
C ASP A 45 -25.37 4.10 15.00
N TYR A 46 -25.16 3.30 13.95
CA TYR A 46 -25.70 3.58 12.61
C TYR A 46 -26.51 2.46 11.97
N ASN A 47 -26.60 1.28 12.62
CA ASN A 47 -27.28 0.09 12.12
C ASN A 47 -26.71 -0.43 10.79
N PHE A 48 -25.39 -0.30 10.58
CA PHE A 48 -24.69 -0.93 9.45
C PHE A 48 -24.54 -2.44 9.69
N ASP A 49 -24.75 -3.26 8.66
CA ASP A 49 -24.51 -4.70 8.79
C ASP A 49 -23.00 -4.97 8.97
N VAL A 50 -22.64 -5.96 9.79
CA VAL A 50 -21.22 -6.37 9.98
C VAL A 50 -20.57 -6.76 8.64
N THR A 51 -21.34 -7.37 7.74
CA THR A 51 -20.88 -7.68 6.37
C THR A 51 -20.65 -6.43 5.53
N GLU A 52 -21.42 -5.36 5.76
CA GLU A 52 -21.19 -4.06 5.13
C GLU A 52 -19.94 -3.35 5.66
N LEU A 53 -19.48 -3.71 6.86
CA LEU A 53 -18.26 -3.18 7.47
C LEU A 53 -17.01 -4.01 7.13
N HIS A 54 -17.15 -5.17 6.49
CA HIS A 54 -16.04 -6.09 6.21
C HIS A 54 -14.91 -5.46 5.38
N PHE A 55 -15.25 -4.51 4.50
CA PHE A 55 -14.29 -3.80 3.65
C PHE A 55 -13.19 -3.07 4.46
N LEU A 56 -13.45 -2.70 5.72
CA LEU A 56 -12.46 -2.05 6.58
C LEU A 56 -11.30 -3.00 6.89
N TYR A 57 -11.60 -4.27 7.14
CA TYR A 57 -10.60 -5.31 7.37
C TYR A 57 -9.81 -5.61 6.08
N GLU A 58 -10.52 -5.73 4.95
CA GLU A 58 -9.88 -5.96 3.65
C GLU A 58 -8.91 -4.83 3.31
N ALA A 59 -9.34 -3.58 3.49
CA ALA A 59 -8.51 -2.41 3.26
C ALA A 59 -7.28 -2.38 4.17
N LEU A 60 -7.43 -2.64 5.47
CA LEU A 60 -6.31 -2.62 6.40
C LEU A 60 -5.32 -3.77 6.15
N ARG A 61 -5.82 -4.95 5.80
CA ARG A 61 -4.98 -6.09 5.38
C ARG A 61 -4.26 -5.80 4.06
N GLN A 62 -4.91 -5.08 3.15
CA GLN A 62 -4.28 -4.63 1.93
C GLN A 62 -3.16 -3.63 2.24
N VAL A 63 -3.38 -2.67 3.14
CA VAL A 63 -2.30 -1.76 3.61
C VAL A 63 -1.12 -2.55 4.15
N ARG A 64 -1.36 -3.53 5.02
CA ARG A 64 -0.32 -4.43 5.55
C ARG A 64 0.45 -5.15 4.44
N SER A 65 -0.26 -5.68 3.46
CA SER A 65 0.32 -6.40 2.31
C SER A 65 1.17 -5.49 1.43
N CYS A 66 0.71 -4.27 1.17
CA CYS A 66 1.48 -3.24 0.46
C CYS A 66 2.76 -2.87 1.24
N ARG A 67 2.69 -2.68 2.56
CA ARG A 67 3.87 -2.39 3.39
C ARG A 67 4.88 -3.54 3.33
N LEU A 68 4.43 -4.79 3.35
CA LEU A 68 5.30 -5.95 3.17
C LEU A 68 5.96 -5.95 1.78
N GLY A 69 5.18 -5.67 0.73
CA GLY A 69 5.69 -5.56 -0.64
C GLY A 69 6.71 -4.44 -0.79
N LEU A 70 6.42 -3.24 -0.27
CA LEU A 70 7.31 -2.08 -0.30
C LEU A 70 8.61 -2.35 0.48
N LYS A 71 8.51 -2.94 1.67
CA LYS A 71 9.68 -3.35 2.47
C LYS A 71 10.67 -4.16 1.62
N TRP A 72 10.19 -5.19 0.93
CA TRP A 72 11.05 -6.04 0.11
C TRP A 72 11.41 -5.42 -1.25
N SER A 73 10.58 -4.53 -1.78
CA SER A 73 10.89 -3.80 -3.01
C SER A 73 12.07 -2.84 -2.80
N TYR A 74 12.23 -2.24 -1.62
CA TYR A 74 13.44 -1.46 -1.31
C TYR A 74 14.71 -2.34 -1.25
N VAL A 75 14.62 -3.59 -0.78
CA VAL A 75 15.76 -4.52 -0.85
C VAL A 75 16.11 -4.84 -2.31
N TYR A 76 15.10 -5.08 -3.16
CA TYR A 76 15.32 -5.27 -4.59
C TYR A 76 15.93 -4.03 -5.25
N GLY A 77 15.39 -2.85 -4.98
CA GLY A 77 15.86 -1.58 -5.52
C GLY A 77 17.33 -1.30 -5.22
N TYR A 78 17.82 -1.69 -4.03
CA TYR A 78 19.23 -1.58 -3.65
C TYR A 78 20.15 -2.31 -4.65
N TYR A 79 19.82 -3.56 -4.99
CA TYR A 79 20.61 -4.37 -5.93
C TYR A 79 20.37 -3.98 -7.39
N LEU A 80 19.16 -3.54 -7.72
CA LEU A 80 18.85 -3.03 -9.06
C LEU A 80 19.70 -1.79 -9.39
N GLU A 81 19.93 -0.91 -8.41
CA GLU A 81 20.79 0.26 -8.58
C GLU A 81 22.27 -0.07 -8.79
N GLU A 82 22.75 -1.25 -8.35
CA GLU A 82 24.10 -1.73 -8.63
C GLU A 82 24.28 -2.24 -10.06
N SER A 83 23.19 -2.65 -10.72
CA SER A 83 23.23 -3.23 -12.05
C SER A 83 23.36 -2.17 -13.15
N LYS A 84 24.34 -2.33 -14.05
CA LYS A 84 24.67 -1.34 -15.09
C LYS A 84 23.73 -1.37 -16.32
N ASP A 85 22.97 -2.43 -16.49
CA ASP A 85 22.21 -2.72 -17.73
C ASP A 85 20.69 -2.50 -17.60
N SER A 86 20.20 -2.01 -16.46
CA SER A 86 18.77 -2.10 -16.08
C SER A 86 17.99 -0.79 -16.21
N GLY A 87 18.45 0.16 -17.04
CA GLY A 87 17.93 1.54 -17.05
C GLY A 87 16.41 1.69 -17.28
N SER A 88 15.83 0.98 -18.24
CA SER A 88 14.38 1.05 -18.52
C SER A 88 13.55 0.28 -17.49
N GLU A 89 14.05 -0.86 -17.01
CA GLU A 89 13.42 -1.68 -15.98
C GLU A 89 13.38 -0.95 -14.64
N LYS A 90 14.48 -0.30 -14.25
CA LYS A 90 14.58 0.53 -13.05
C LYS A 90 13.55 1.66 -13.05
N ASN A 91 13.40 2.38 -14.17
CA ASN A 91 12.44 3.47 -14.26
C ASN A 91 10.98 2.99 -14.08
N LEU A 92 10.63 1.85 -14.68
CA LEU A 92 9.29 1.28 -14.51
C LEU A 92 9.07 0.79 -13.08
N PHE A 93 10.05 0.09 -12.50
CA PHE A 93 10.00 -0.39 -11.12
C PHE A 93 9.83 0.76 -10.13
N GLU A 94 10.64 1.81 -10.22
CA GLU A 94 10.55 2.99 -9.35
C GLU A 94 9.21 3.72 -9.51
N TYR A 95 8.70 3.80 -10.75
CA TYR A 95 7.37 4.34 -11.01
C TYR A 95 6.29 3.53 -10.28
N LEU A 96 6.29 2.21 -10.42
CA LEU A 96 5.30 1.34 -9.77
C LEU A 96 5.44 1.40 -8.24
N GLN A 97 6.66 1.36 -7.72
CA GLN A 97 6.95 1.46 -6.28
C GLN A 97 6.41 2.76 -5.69
N ARG A 98 6.71 3.91 -6.33
CA ARG A 98 6.22 5.22 -5.89
C ARG A 98 4.70 5.32 -5.90
N ASN A 99 4.05 4.83 -6.97
CA ASN A 99 2.59 4.84 -7.04
C ASN A 99 1.97 3.94 -5.97
N LEU A 100 2.55 2.78 -5.70
CA LEU A 100 2.10 1.92 -4.62
C LEU A 100 2.20 2.62 -3.27
N GLU A 101 3.35 3.26 -2.97
CA GLU A 101 3.58 3.98 -1.71
C GLU A 101 2.55 5.10 -1.52
N GLU A 102 2.37 5.97 -2.54
CA GLU A 102 1.41 7.08 -2.49
C GLU A 102 -0.03 6.60 -2.28
N LYS A 103 -0.49 5.61 -3.07
CA LYS A 103 -1.88 5.13 -2.96
C LYS A 103 -2.10 4.34 -1.68
N ASN A 104 -1.08 3.64 -1.18
CA ASN A 104 -1.15 2.94 0.09
C ASN A 104 -1.23 3.91 1.27
N ASP A 105 -0.47 5.00 1.25
CA ASP A 105 -0.51 6.01 2.31
C ASP A 105 -1.87 6.70 2.36
N LEU A 106 -2.45 7.04 1.19
CA LEU A 106 -3.81 7.57 1.11
C LEU A 106 -4.85 6.58 1.63
N LEU A 107 -4.72 5.29 1.32
CA LEU A 107 -5.60 4.24 1.85
C LEU A 107 -5.53 4.15 3.37
N HIS A 108 -4.31 4.15 3.91
CA HIS A 108 -4.09 4.07 5.36
C HIS A 108 -4.62 5.32 6.07
N GLU A 109 -4.39 6.50 5.51
CA GLU A 109 -4.90 7.77 6.04
C GLU A 109 -6.44 7.80 6.13
N MET A 110 -7.14 7.28 5.12
CA MET A 110 -8.60 7.16 5.15
C MET A 110 -9.07 6.30 6.34
N LEU A 111 -8.37 5.20 6.63
CA LEU A 111 -8.69 4.31 7.76
C LEU A 111 -8.35 4.95 9.12
N GLU A 112 -7.27 5.72 9.20
CA GLU A 112 -6.83 6.36 10.47
C GLU A 112 -7.63 7.62 10.81
N LYS A 113 -8.03 8.41 9.81
CA LYS A 113 -8.59 9.74 10.01
C LYS A 113 -10.06 9.83 9.63
N GLU A 114 -10.43 9.43 8.43
CA GLU A 114 -11.81 9.58 7.96
C GLU A 114 -12.77 8.63 8.70
N LEU A 115 -12.33 7.40 9.02
CA LEU A 115 -13.12 6.48 9.84
C LEU A 115 -13.48 7.07 11.21
N GLN A 116 -12.57 7.85 11.81
CA GLN A 116 -12.76 8.44 13.13
C GLN A 116 -13.88 9.49 13.16
N ILE A 117 -14.24 10.06 12.01
CA ILE A 117 -15.38 11.00 11.89
C ILE A 117 -16.68 10.29 12.27
N PHE A 118 -16.83 9.02 11.91
CA PHE A 118 -18.01 8.22 12.24
C PHE A 118 -17.98 7.73 13.69
N LEU A 119 -16.80 7.43 14.25
CA LEU A 119 -16.68 6.90 15.62
C LEU A 119 -16.79 7.95 16.74
N LYS A 120 -16.43 9.21 16.46
CA LYS A 120 -16.40 10.30 17.46
C LYS A 120 -17.67 11.14 17.52
N ARG A 121 -18.57 10.99 16.53
CA ARG A 121 -19.69 11.90 16.32
C ARG A 121 -20.70 11.96 17.48
N GLU A 122 -20.85 10.89 18.25
CA GLU A 122 -21.79 10.88 19.39
C GLU A 122 -21.18 11.32 20.72
N LYS A 123 -19.85 11.25 20.88
CA LYS A 123 -19.22 11.40 22.21
C LYS A 123 -18.97 12.86 22.64
N ASP A 124 -18.87 13.79 21.70
CA ASP A 124 -18.37 15.15 21.99
C ASP A 124 -19.37 16.29 21.81
N SER A 125 -20.55 16.06 21.21
CA SER A 125 -21.46 17.16 20.88
C SER A 125 -22.86 16.92 21.41
N GLY A 126 -23.27 17.67 22.43
CA GLY A 126 -24.68 17.93 22.76
C GLY A 126 -25.40 18.75 21.67
N GLU A 127 -25.00 18.57 20.42
CA GLU A 127 -25.42 19.25 19.21
C GLU A 127 -26.21 18.26 18.37
N GLU A 128 -27.23 18.75 17.68
CA GLU A 128 -28.19 17.93 16.94
C GLU A 128 -27.46 17.04 15.92
N SER A 129 -27.49 15.73 16.16
CA SER A 129 -26.87 14.75 15.25
C SER A 129 -27.40 14.95 13.83
N LEU A 130 -26.51 14.92 12.83
CA LEU A 130 -26.94 14.96 11.43
C LEU A 130 -28.02 13.91 11.18
N PRO A 131 -28.96 14.18 10.25
CA PRO A 131 -29.94 13.18 9.86
C PRO A 131 -29.26 11.88 9.44
N LYS A 132 -29.80 10.74 9.87
CA LYS A 132 -29.24 9.40 9.60
C LYS A 132 -28.95 9.19 8.11
N GLU A 133 -29.82 9.71 7.24
CA GLU A 133 -29.68 9.68 5.78
C GLU A 133 -28.38 10.34 5.27
N VAL A 134 -28.00 11.46 5.87
CA VAL A 134 -26.77 12.18 5.50
C VAL A 134 -25.54 11.38 5.94
N VAL A 135 -25.57 10.81 7.14
CA VAL A 135 -24.46 9.99 7.65
C VAL A 135 -24.29 8.72 6.82
N GLN A 136 -25.40 8.04 6.48
CA GLN A 136 -25.36 6.87 5.60
C GLN A 136 -24.77 7.22 4.23
N LYS A 137 -25.16 8.35 3.62
CA LYS A 137 -24.59 8.79 2.34
C LYS A 137 -23.08 9.03 2.45
N GLN A 138 -22.63 9.75 3.47
CA GLN A 138 -21.21 10.01 3.72
C GLN A 138 -20.43 8.71 3.93
N PHE A 139 -21.00 7.75 4.65
CA PHE A 139 -20.39 6.45 4.88
C PHE A 139 -20.27 5.63 3.59
N MET A 140 -21.30 5.64 2.73
CA MET A 140 -21.25 4.94 1.45
C MET A 140 -20.21 5.54 0.49
N GLU A 141 -20.06 6.87 0.50
CA GLU A 141 -18.99 7.55 -0.25
C GLU A 141 -17.61 7.16 0.27
N PHE A 142 -17.42 7.14 1.59
CA PHE A 142 -16.19 6.67 2.23
C PHE A 142 -15.88 5.21 1.86
N ARG A 143 -16.85 4.31 1.98
CA ARG A 143 -16.72 2.90 1.60
C ARG A 143 -16.30 2.72 0.15
N SER A 144 -16.92 3.47 -0.75
CA SER A 144 -16.59 3.45 -2.18
C SER A 144 -15.13 3.87 -2.42
N LYS A 145 -14.68 4.96 -1.79
CA LYS A 145 -13.28 5.42 -1.88
C LYS A 145 -12.30 4.37 -1.34
N VAL A 146 -12.52 3.87 -0.13
CA VAL A 146 -11.64 2.87 0.51
C VAL A 146 -11.54 1.60 -0.35
N THR A 147 -12.67 1.11 -0.85
CA THR A 147 -12.71 -0.08 -1.72
C THR A 147 -11.95 0.16 -3.02
N ASN A 148 -12.12 1.34 -3.64
CA ASN A 148 -11.40 1.69 -4.86
C ASN A 148 -9.87 1.72 -4.64
N PHE A 149 -9.40 2.39 -3.58
CA PHE A 149 -7.97 2.44 -3.26
C PHE A 149 -7.40 1.07 -2.87
N THR A 150 -8.19 0.24 -2.18
CA THR A 150 -7.84 -1.17 -1.90
C THR A 150 -7.55 -1.92 -3.20
N ASN A 151 -8.45 -1.83 -4.18
CA ASN A 151 -8.27 -2.48 -5.48
C ASN A 151 -7.09 -1.90 -6.28
N VAL A 152 -6.91 -0.58 -6.26
CA VAL A 152 -5.80 0.09 -6.98
C VAL A 152 -4.44 -0.33 -6.40
N THR A 153 -4.31 -0.30 -5.07
CA THR A 153 -3.06 -0.71 -4.40
C THR A 153 -2.77 -2.19 -4.61
N GLN A 154 -3.81 -3.05 -4.62
CA GLN A 154 -3.66 -4.47 -4.95
C GLN A 154 -3.10 -4.68 -6.36
N LYS A 155 -3.58 -3.92 -7.36
CA LYS A 155 -3.08 -3.99 -8.74
C LYS A 155 -1.60 -3.59 -8.82
N PHE A 156 -1.21 -2.47 -8.21
CA PHE A 156 0.18 -2.04 -8.18
C PHE A 156 1.09 -3.06 -7.49
N LEU A 157 0.67 -3.57 -6.32
CA LEU A 157 1.40 -4.60 -5.60
C LEU A 157 1.58 -5.86 -6.44
N THR A 158 0.51 -6.32 -7.10
CA THR A 158 0.55 -7.50 -7.96
C THR A 158 1.52 -7.30 -9.12
N GLN A 159 1.51 -6.12 -9.76
CA GLN A 159 2.43 -5.81 -10.85
C GLN A 159 3.89 -5.85 -10.37
N ILE A 160 4.20 -5.20 -9.24
CA ILE A 160 5.55 -5.24 -8.66
C ILE A 160 5.97 -6.68 -8.37
N LEU A 161 5.12 -7.49 -7.75
CA LEU A 161 5.45 -8.88 -7.42
C LEU A 161 5.64 -9.76 -8.65
N GLN A 162 4.86 -9.52 -9.72
CA GLN A 162 5.06 -10.21 -10.99
C GLN A 162 6.40 -9.85 -11.62
N ASP A 163 6.76 -8.56 -11.62
CA ASP A 163 8.03 -8.11 -12.18
C ASP A 163 9.22 -8.66 -11.36
N LEU A 164 9.09 -8.73 -10.03
CA LEU A 164 10.08 -9.34 -9.13
C LEU A 164 10.21 -10.87 -9.27
N GLY A 165 9.10 -11.56 -9.57
CA GLY A 165 9.07 -13.02 -9.70
C GLY A 165 9.38 -13.54 -11.12
N SER A 166 9.47 -12.65 -12.11
CA SER A 166 9.64 -12.99 -13.53
C SER A 166 11.11 -13.03 -13.98
N GLU A 167 12.04 -13.52 -13.16
CA GLU A 167 13.43 -13.77 -13.62
C GLU A 167 13.47 -14.64 -14.90
N GLU A 168 12.43 -15.46 -15.16
CA GLU A 168 12.31 -16.27 -16.39
C GLU A 168 11.96 -15.49 -17.68
N LYS A 169 11.40 -14.28 -17.59
CA LYS A 169 11.18 -13.45 -18.80
C LYS A 169 12.43 -12.68 -19.22
N LEU A 170 13.47 -12.64 -18.38
CA LEU A 170 14.68 -11.84 -18.61
C LEU A 170 15.74 -12.55 -19.46
N THR A 171 15.62 -13.86 -19.68
CA THR A 171 16.58 -14.63 -20.51
C THR A 171 16.12 -14.84 -21.95
N GLN A 172 14.83 -14.71 -22.27
CA GLN A 172 14.33 -15.01 -23.62
C GLN A 172 14.54 -13.89 -24.64
N THR A 173 14.63 -12.62 -24.23
CA THR A 173 14.85 -11.51 -25.18
C THR A 173 16.30 -11.41 -25.68
N ARG A 174 17.24 -12.15 -25.08
CA ARG A 174 18.67 -12.10 -25.47
C ARG A 174 19.03 -13.07 -26.62
N THR A 175 18.14 -13.98 -27.01
CA THR A 175 18.46 -15.06 -27.98
C THR A 175 18.02 -14.76 -29.41
N THR A 176 17.15 -13.77 -29.66
CA THR A 176 16.60 -13.50 -30.99
C THR A 176 17.39 -12.51 -31.85
N LEU A 177 18.51 -11.96 -31.36
CA LEU A 177 19.33 -10.98 -32.10
C LEU A 177 20.71 -11.51 -32.56
N SER A 178 21.00 -12.81 -32.40
CA SER A 178 22.31 -13.39 -32.80
C SER A 178 22.28 -14.39 -33.97
N SER A 179 21.15 -14.57 -34.67
CA SER A 179 21.09 -15.42 -35.87
C SER A 179 20.75 -14.59 -37.11
N GLY A 180 21.70 -13.77 -37.54
CA GLY A 180 21.55 -12.86 -38.68
C GLY A 180 22.86 -12.61 -39.43
N SER A 181 23.69 -13.63 -39.60
CA SER A 181 24.79 -13.61 -40.58
C SER A 181 25.14 -15.04 -40.99
N HIS A 182 24.60 -15.47 -42.13
CA HIS A 182 25.24 -16.37 -43.09
C HIS A 182 24.28 -16.62 -44.26
N SER A 183 24.46 -15.85 -45.33
CA SER A 183 24.57 -16.29 -46.73
C SER A 183 24.73 -15.07 -47.61
#